data_AF-A0A484M7D0-F1
#
_entry.id   AF-A0A484M7D0-F1
#
_cell.length_a   1.000
_cell.length_b   1.000
_cell.length_c   1.000
_cell.angle_alpha   90.00
_cell.angle_beta   90.00
_cell.angle_gamma   90.00
#
_symmetry.space_group_name_H-M   'P 1'
#
loop_
_entity.id
_entity.type
_entity.pdbx_description
1 polymer ?
#
loop_
_entity_poly.entity_id
_entity_poly.type
_entity_poly.pdbx_seq_one_letter_code
_entity_poly.pdbx_strand_id
1 'polypeptide(L)'
;MEIPSAGQGEVSPPAGPCPWLVFDDGEGYKTQTFCCNITGPPSSPVKMYPKGIPVLQNKQVVCCSYGMLVLWDVDTKLLSLCDSTTFDDIISLPSLHHLSNYGIDTCLLLVNKLDDLMVVIFLENFPSIVCCPVDYESEWSEIAYGEQLNAFFSNDLIERLERGGLGPLCLSRAADICDSIMIAKLQTTWCDSFCFTWVIEIV
;
A
#
# COMPACT_ATOMS: atom_id res chain seq x y z
N MET A 1 3.47 -34.68 -6.39
CA MET A 1 2.33 -34.04 -5.70
C MET A 1 1.12 -34.23 -6.59
N GLU A 2 0.11 -34.94 -6.10
CA GLU A 2 -1.12 -35.15 -6.85
C GLU A 2 -2.01 -33.92 -6.74
N ILE A 3 -2.41 -33.38 -7.88
CA ILE A 3 -3.35 -32.27 -8.01
C ILE A 3 -4.76 -32.84 -7.74
N PRO A 4 -5.55 -32.31 -6.80
CA PRO A 4 -6.90 -32.82 -6.58
C PRO A 4 -7.81 -32.55 -7.78
N SER A 5 -8.52 -33.58 -8.23
CA SER A 5 -9.48 -33.51 -9.34
C SER A 5 -10.59 -32.48 -9.13
N ALA A 6 -10.92 -31.78 -10.21
CA ALA A 6 -12.08 -30.90 -10.35
C ALA A 6 -13.38 -31.63 -9.98
N GLY A 7 -13.98 -31.30 -8.84
CA GLY A 7 -15.25 -31.89 -8.41
C GLY A 7 -15.59 -31.77 -6.93
N GLN A 8 -14.65 -31.39 -6.06
CA GLN A 8 -15.00 -30.97 -4.70
C GLN A 8 -15.42 -29.51 -4.75
N GLY A 9 -16.72 -29.24 -4.54
CA GLY A 9 -17.22 -27.88 -4.35
C GLY A 9 -16.42 -27.17 -3.25
N GLU A 10 -16.27 -25.84 -3.37
CA GLU A 10 -15.54 -25.02 -2.41
C GLU A 10 -15.96 -25.36 -0.96
N VAL A 11 -15.08 -26.07 -0.26
CA VAL A 11 -15.29 -26.35 1.15
C VAL A 11 -14.84 -25.10 1.89
N SER A 12 -15.82 -24.29 2.29
CA SER A 12 -15.56 -23.13 3.14
C SER A 12 -14.73 -23.56 4.37
N PRO A 13 -13.68 -22.80 4.74
CA PRO A 13 -12.92 -23.11 5.94
C PRO A 13 -13.89 -23.13 7.14
N PRO A 14 -13.73 -24.08 8.09
CA PRO A 14 -14.59 -24.15 9.26
C PRO A 14 -14.52 -22.83 10.03
N ALA A 15 -15.64 -22.39 10.60
CA ALA A 15 -15.68 -21.26 11.52
C ALA A 15 -14.82 -21.61 12.76
N GLY A 16 -13.58 -21.14 12.76
CA GLY A 16 -12.58 -21.38 13.78
C GLY A 16 -11.76 -20.13 14.02
N PRO A 17 -11.04 -20.05 15.15
CA PRO A 17 -10.25 -18.87 15.48
C PRO A 17 -9.13 -18.70 14.44
N CYS A 18 -9.22 -17.63 13.68
CA CYS A 18 -8.16 -17.08 12.83
C CYS A 18 -7.63 -18.03 11.74
N PRO A 19 -8.40 -18.34 10.67
CA PRO A 19 -7.79 -18.84 9.45
C PRO A 19 -6.84 -17.75 8.91
N TRP A 20 -5.57 -18.07 8.74
CA TRP A 20 -4.63 -17.14 8.13
C TRP A 20 -4.85 -17.18 6.63
N LEU A 21 -5.20 -16.02 6.06
CA LEU A 21 -5.25 -15.83 4.62
C LEU A 21 -3.82 -15.83 4.08
N VAL A 22 -3.49 -16.85 3.27
CA VAL A 22 -2.24 -16.96 2.55
C VAL A 22 -2.53 -16.70 1.08
N PHE A 23 -1.96 -15.62 0.55
CA PHE A 23 -2.03 -15.32 -0.86
C PHE A 23 -1.04 -16.19 -1.63
N ASP A 24 -1.46 -16.74 -2.76
CA ASP A 24 -0.53 -17.26 -3.75
C ASP A 24 0.09 -16.07 -4.49
N ASP A 25 1.39 -16.09 -4.67
CA ASP A 25 2.14 -15.06 -5.39
C ASP A 25 1.75 -15.10 -6.87
N GLY A 26 1.15 -14.03 -7.38
CA GLY A 26 0.83 -13.90 -8.80
C GLY A 26 -0.16 -12.78 -9.14
N GLU A 27 -0.09 -12.28 -10.37
CA GLU A 27 -1.05 -11.33 -10.92
C GLU A 27 -2.47 -11.91 -10.91
N GLY A 28 -3.39 -11.18 -10.28
CA GLY A 28 -4.81 -11.48 -10.23
C GLY A 28 -5.14 -12.69 -9.36
N TYR A 29 -5.49 -12.44 -8.10
CA TYR A 29 -5.88 -13.51 -7.17
C TYR A 29 -7.20 -14.18 -7.60
N LYS A 30 -7.13 -15.18 -8.47
CA LYS A 30 -8.30 -15.97 -8.88
C LYS A 30 -8.84 -16.83 -7.73
N THR A 31 -7.96 -17.26 -6.83
CA THR A 31 -8.26 -18.11 -5.67
C THR A 31 -7.35 -17.74 -4.51
N GLN A 32 -7.89 -17.69 -3.28
CA GLN A 32 -7.10 -17.50 -2.07
C GLN A 32 -7.00 -18.79 -1.27
N THR A 33 -5.86 -19.02 -0.61
CA THR A 33 -5.64 -20.20 0.22
C THR A 33 -5.69 -19.82 1.70
N PHE A 34 -6.61 -20.43 2.45
CA PHE A 34 -6.72 -20.22 3.88
C PHE A 34 -6.07 -21.37 4.64
N CYS A 35 -5.14 -21.04 5.51
CA CYS A 35 -4.51 -22.00 6.41
C CYS A 35 -5.20 -21.97 7.77
N CYS A 36 -5.73 -23.11 8.20
CA CYS A 36 -6.29 -23.30 9.54
C CYS A 36 -5.32 -24.09 10.42
N ASN A 37 -5.41 -23.90 11.74
CA ASN A 37 -4.65 -24.64 12.76
C ASN A 37 -3.12 -24.44 12.69
N ILE A 38 -2.64 -23.29 12.20
CA ILE A 38 -1.19 -22.95 12.23
C ILE A 38 -0.66 -22.88 13.67
N THR A 39 -1.50 -22.52 14.63
CA THR A 39 -1.19 -22.51 16.07
C THR A 39 -1.44 -23.85 16.76
N GLY A 40 -1.83 -24.88 16.02
CA GLY A 40 -2.04 -26.23 16.55
C GLY A 40 -0.73 -26.91 16.96
N PRO A 41 -0.80 -28.04 17.69
CA PRO A 41 0.40 -28.80 18.02
C PRO A 41 1.16 -29.19 16.74
N PRO A 42 2.52 -29.27 16.77
CA PRO A 42 3.34 -29.55 15.58
C PRO A 42 3.00 -30.85 14.85
N SER A 43 2.31 -31.76 15.53
CA SER A 43 1.83 -33.04 15.00
C SER A 43 0.54 -32.95 14.19
N SER A 44 -0.17 -31.82 14.22
CA SER A 44 -1.38 -31.60 13.42
C SER A 44 -1.01 -31.07 12.04
N PRO A 45 -1.44 -31.72 10.94
CA PRO A 45 -1.23 -31.15 9.60
C PRO A 45 -1.97 -29.82 9.49
N VAL A 46 -1.28 -28.81 8.93
CA VAL A 46 -1.91 -27.54 8.52
C VAL A 46 -2.92 -27.88 7.43
N LYS A 47 -4.18 -27.50 7.66
CA LYS A 47 -5.23 -27.70 6.66
C LYS A 47 -5.35 -26.44 5.82
N MET A 48 -5.28 -26.62 4.51
CA MET A 48 -5.45 -25.56 3.53
C MET A 48 -6.85 -25.66 2.90
N TYR A 49 -7.53 -24.53 2.79
CA TYR A 49 -8.86 -24.41 2.20
C TYR A 49 -8.82 -23.35 1.10
N PRO A 50 -8.99 -23.72 -0.18
CA PRO A 50 -9.17 -22.74 -1.23
C PRO A 50 -10.55 -22.10 -1.10
N LYS A 51 -10.62 -20.77 -1.19
CA LYS A 51 -11.86 -20.01 -1.21
C LYS A 51 -11.70 -18.79 -2.12
N GLY A 52 -12.68 -18.53 -2.97
CA GLY A 52 -12.80 -17.26 -3.69
C GLY A 52 -13.36 -16.17 -2.79
N ILE A 53 -12.63 -15.06 -2.65
CA ILE A 53 -13.17 -13.78 -2.18
C ILE A 53 -13.41 -12.91 -3.41
N PRO A 54 -14.68 -12.68 -3.82
CA PRO A 54 -14.99 -11.93 -5.04
C PRO A 54 -14.30 -10.56 -5.09
N VAL A 55 -14.22 -9.87 -3.94
CA VAL A 55 -13.60 -8.55 -3.83
C VAL A 55 -12.11 -8.55 -4.20
N LEU A 56 -11.40 -9.64 -3.93
CA LEU A 56 -9.96 -9.76 -4.19
C LEU A 56 -9.65 -10.31 -5.59
N GLN A 57 -10.66 -10.74 -6.35
CA GLN A 57 -10.47 -11.24 -7.70
C GLN A 57 -9.90 -10.16 -8.61
N ASN A 58 -8.87 -10.52 -9.38
CA ASN A 58 -8.12 -9.63 -10.28
C ASN A 58 -7.51 -8.39 -9.61
N LYS A 59 -7.35 -8.42 -8.29
CA LYS A 59 -6.66 -7.36 -7.55
C LYS A 59 -5.32 -7.85 -7.01
N GLN A 60 -4.44 -6.91 -6.69
CA GLN A 60 -3.19 -7.13 -5.96
C GLN A 60 -3.28 -6.37 -4.64
N VAL A 61 -2.84 -6.97 -3.54
CA VAL A 61 -2.73 -6.26 -2.25
C VAL A 61 -1.40 -5.51 -2.28
N VAL A 62 -1.46 -4.18 -2.38
CA VAL A 62 -0.25 -3.32 -2.41
C VAL A 62 0.13 -2.79 -1.03
N CYS A 63 -0.81 -2.76 -0.09
CA CYS A 63 -0.55 -2.42 1.31
C CYS A 63 -1.55 -3.12 2.22
N CYS A 64 -1.11 -3.52 3.41
CA CYS A 64 -1.96 -4.03 4.48
C CYS A 64 -1.53 -3.39 5.80
N SER A 65 -2.37 -2.53 6.37
CA SER A 65 -2.10 -1.86 7.64
C SER A 65 -3.41 -1.45 8.31
N TYR A 66 -3.40 -1.34 9.64
CA TYR A 66 -4.55 -0.89 10.44
C TYR A 66 -5.86 -1.68 10.18
N GLY A 67 -5.76 -2.95 9.80
CA GLY A 67 -6.93 -3.78 9.46
C GLY A 67 -7.51 -3.51 8.05
N MET A 68 -6.86 -2.67 7.25
CA MET A 68 -7.28 -2.31 5.90
C MET A 68 -6.31 -2.86 4.85
N LEU A 69 -6.86 -3.29 3.71
CA LEU A 69 -6.13 -3.65 2.51
C LEU A 69 -6.24 -2.52 1.50
N VAL A 70 -5.12 -2.10 0.92
CA VAL A 70 -5.11 -1.30 -0.31
C VAL A 70 -4.98 -2.25 -1.49
N LEU A 71 -6.00 -2.24 -2.35
CA LEU A 71 -6.15 -3.15 -3.47
C LEU A 71 -5.94 -2.41 -4.78
N TRP A 72 -5.01 -2.90 -5.60
CA TRP A 72 -4.80 -2.46 -6.97
C TRP A 72 -5.51 -3.38 -7.94
N ASP A 73 -6.47 -2.86 -8.70
CA ASP A 73 -7.19 -3.63 -9.70
C ASP A 73 -6.36 -3.71 -11.00
N VAL A 74 -5.98 -4.92 -11.40
CA VAL A 74 -5.03 -5.13 -12.50
C VAL A 74 -5.65 -4.73 -13.85
N ASP A 75 -6.97 -4.89 -13.99
CA ASP A 75 -7.71 -4.63 -15.22
C ASP A 75 -8.03 -3.14 -15.39
N THR A 76 -8.53 -2.51 -14.33
CA THR A 76 -8.98 -1.10 -14.36
C THR A 76 -7.90 -0.10 -13.97
N LYS A 77 -6.79 -0.56 -13.36
CA LYS A 77 -5.72 0.29 -12.81
C LYS A 77 -6.25 1.30 -11.78
N LEU A 78 -7.27 0.89 -11.03
CA LEU A 78 -7.86 1.67 -9.95
C LEU A 78 -7.44 1.11 -8.59
N LEU A 79 -7.35 2.00 -7.60
CA LEU A 79 -7.10 1.63 -6.23
C LEU A 79 -8.39 1.65 -5.42
N SER A 80 -8.44 0.78 -4.42
CA SER A 80 -9.53 0.75 -3.45
C SER A 80 -9.02 0.33 -2.08
N LEU A 81 -9.73 0.71 -1.02
CA LEU A 81 -9.51 0.21 0.32
C LEU A 81 -10.61 -0.80 0.67
N CYS A 82 -10.26 -1.80 1.46
CA CYS A 82 -11.16 -2.85 1.89
C CYS A 82 -10.80 -3.28 3.31
N ASP A 83 -11.80 -3.48 4.18
CA ASP A 83 -11.57 -4.10 5.48
C ASP A 83 -11.05 -5.54 5.29
N SER A 84 -9.96 -5.88 5.97
CA SER A 84 -9.27 -7.17 5.84
C SER A 84 -9.99 -8.35 6.52
N THR A 85 -11.01 -8.05 7.34
CA THR A 85 -11.76 -9.04 8.11
C THR A 85 -13.13 -9.32 7.50
N THR A 86 -13.86 -8.29 7.08
CA THR A 86 -15.23 -8.41 6.55
C THR A 86 -15.25 -8.49 5.03
N PHE A 87 -14.39 -7.72 4.36
CA PHE A 87 -14.41 -7.50 2.91
C PHE A 87 -15.68 -6.80 2.37
N ASP A 88 -16.52 -6.22 3.22
CA ASP A 88 -17.85 -5.74 2.84
C ASP A 88 -17.89 -4.23 2.50
N ASP A 89 -16.91 -3.43 2.97
CA ASP A 89 -16.88 -1.97 2.82
C ASP A 89 -15.72 -1.51 1.92
N ILE A 90 -15.94 -1.56 0.61
CA ILE A 90 -14.93 -1.12 -0.37
C ILE A 90 -15.05 0.39 -0.59
N ILE A 91 -13.96 1.10 -0.31
CA ILE A 91 -13.82 2.53 -0.62
C ILE A 91 -13.02 2.65 -1.91
N SER A 92 -13.65 3.14 -2.98
CA SER A 92 -12.95 3.39 -4.24
C SER A 92 -12.15 4.68 -4.14
N LEU A 93 -10.88 4.64 -4.53
CA LEU A 93 -10.05 5.84 -4.64
C LEU A 93 -10.22 6.49 -6.02
N PRO A 94 -9.92 7.80 -6.15
CA PRO A 94 -9.94 8.48 -7.44
C PRO A 94 -8.98 7.83 -8.43
N SER A 95 -9.21 8.04 -9.73
CA SER A 95 -8.28 7.56 -10.76
C SER A 95 -6.92 8.27 -10.64
N LEU A 96 -5.83 7.50 -10.74
CA LEU A 96 -4.48 8.03 -10.89
C LEU A 96 -4.25 8.70 -12.27
N HIS A 97 -5.24 8.66 -13.18
CA HIS A 97 -5.16 9.22 -14.52
C HIS A 97 -3.86 8.83 -15.25
N HIS A 98 -3.04 9.80 -15.64
CA HIS A 98 -1.80 9.59 -16.38
C HIS A 98 -0.73 8.82 -15.58
N LEU A 99 -0.83 8.83 -14.24
CA LEU A 99 0.10 8.15 -13.35
C LEU A 99 -0.18 6.64 -13.22
N SER A 100 -1.35 6.17 -13.68
CA SER A 100 -1.73 4.75 -13.66
C SER A 100 -0.86 3.84 -14.55
N ASN A 101 -0.06 4.44 -15.44
CA ASN A 101 0.87 3.72 -16.31
C ASN A 101 2.18 3.34 -15.61
N TYR A 102 2.47 3.92 -14.44
CA TYR A 102 3.65 3.57 -13.65
C TYR A 102 3.33 2.40 -12.71
N GLY A 103 4.33 1.55 -12.47
CA GLY A 103 4.25 0.52 -11.43
C GLY A 103 4.19 1.15 -10.03
N ILE A 104 3.62 0.43 -9.08
CA ILE A 104 3.66 0.81 -7.66
C ILE A 104 4.87 0.11 -7.03
N ASP A 105 5.88 0.88 -6.66
CA ASP A 105 7.05 0.36 -5.95
C ASP A 105 6.69 0.08 -4.49
N THR A 106 6.19 1.11 -3.81
CA THR A 106 5.83 1.04 -2.39
C THR A 106 4.51 1.74 -2.16
N CYS A 107 3.62 1.11 -1.38
CA CYS A 107 2.37 1.72 -0.93
C CYS A 107 2.33 1.73 0.61
N LEU A 108 2.03 2.89 1.18
CA LEU A 108 1.85 3.10 2.62
C LEU A 108 0.42 3.55 2.87
N LEU A 109 -0.19 2.96 3.90
CA LEU A 109 -1.40 3.48 4.49
C LEU A 109 -1.02 4.15 5.80
N LEU A 110 -1.39 5.41 5.94
CA LEU A 110 -1.12 6.25 7.11
C LEU A 110 -2.43 6.53 7.84
N VAL A 111 -2.40 6.55 9.17
CA VAL A 111 -3.56 6.89 10.00
C VAL A 111 -3.23 8.09 10.89
N ASN A 112 -4.20 9.00 11.07
CA ASN A 112 -4.10 10.09 12.03
C ASN A 112 -4.95 9.82 13.28
N LYS A 113 -4.83 10.69 14.28
CA LYS A 113 -5.57 10.66 15.55
C LYS A 113 -7.09 10.78 15.43
N LEU A 114 -7.59 11.20 14.26
CA LEU A 114 -9.03 11.26 13.97
C LEU A 114 -9.51 10.03 13.19
N ASP A 115 -8.67 8.99 13.06
CA ASP A 115 -8.90 7.80 12.25
C ASP A 115 -9.05 8.06 10.74
N ASP A 116 -8.73 9.28 10.31
CA ASP A 116 -8.57 9.63 8.90
C ASP A 116 -7.38 8.86 8.31
N LEU A 117 -7.60 8.23 7.16
CA LEU A 117 -6.60 7.45 6.44
C LEU A 117 -6.01 8.26 5.29
N MET A 118 -4.74 8.03 4.98
CA MET A 118 -4.10 8.52 3.76
C MET A 118 -3.36 7.39 3.08
N VAL A 119 -3.58 7.23 1.78
CA VAL A 119 -2.77 6.36 0.93
C VAL A 119 -1.62 7.17 0.35
N VAL A 120 -0.41 6.63 0.45
CA VAL A 120 0.82 7.22 -0.11
C VAL A 120 1.49 6.18 -0.99
N ILE A 121 1.86 6.57 -2.20
CA ILE A 121 2.39 5.68 -3.22
C ILE A 121 3.69 6.25 -3.77
N PHE A 122 4.69 5.39 -3.83
CA PHE A 122 5.94 5.57 -4.54
C PHE A 122 5.82 4.83 -5.86
N LEU A 123 6.05 5.55 -6.96
CA LEU A 123 5.92 5.00 -8.31
C LEU A 123 7.28 4.47 -8.79
N GLU A 124 7.28 3.31 -9.42
CA GLU A 124 8.48 2.69 -9.97
C GLU A 124 9.09 3.58 -11.06
N ASN A 125 10.41 3.84 -10.96
CA ASN A 125 11.19 4.62 -11.93
C ASN A 125 10.61 6.01 -12.24
N PHE A 126 9.76 6.55 -11.36
CA PHE A 126 9.15 7.86 -11.53
C PHE A 126 9.37 8.69 -10.27
N PRO A 127 10.05 9.86 -10.36
CA PRO A 127 10.51 10.59 -9.20
C PRO A 127 9.39 11.46 -8.57
N SER A 128 8.26 10.83 -8.30
CA SER A 128 7.09 11.44 -7.65
C SER A 128 6.52 10.53 -6.56
N ILE A 129 6.09 11.16 -5.47
CA ILE A 129 5.27 10.54 -4.43
C ILE A 129 3.86 11.07 -4.62
N VAL A 130 2.87 10.17 -4.70
CA VAL A 130 1.46 10.59 -4.76
C VAL A 130 0.75 10.19 -3.49
N CYS A 131 -0.17 11.03 -3.05
CA CYS A 131 -0.94 10.77 -1.84
C CYS A 131 -2.39 11.16 -2.00
N CYS A 132 -3.27 10.45 -1.30
CA CYS A 132 -4.70 10.66 -1.34
C CYS A 132 -5.25 10.52 0.09
N PRO A 133 -5.83 11.58 0.69
CA PRO A 133 -6.65 11.42 1.88
C PRO A 133 -7.87 10.56 1.52
N VAL A 134 -8.30 9.70 2.43
CA VAL A 134 -9.47 8.84 2.23
C VAL A 134 -10.68 9.55 2.86
N ASP A 135 -11.30 10.46 2.11
CA ASP A 135 -12.51 11.19 2.48
C ASP A 135 -13.52 11.34 1.31
N TYR A 136 -14.62 12.06 1.53
CA TYR A 136 -15.69 12.23 0.53
C TYR A 136 -15.30 13.07 -0.70
N GLU A 137 -14.21 13.86 -0.63
CA GLU A 137 -13.71 14.72 -1.72
C GLU A 137 -12.26 14.36 -2.06
N SER A 138 -11.88 13.09 -1.86
CA SER A 138 -10.54 12.58 -2.08
C SER A 138 -10.00 13.02 -3.45
N GLU A 139 -8.86 13.72 -3.45
CA GLU A 139 -8.10 14.02 -4.67
C GLU A 139 -6.64 13.56 -4.50
N TRP A 140 -6.01 13.16 -5.60
CA TRP A 140 -4.59 12.85 -5.60
C TRP A 140 -3.75 14.14 -5.56
N SER A 141 -2.84 14.19 -4.61
CA SER A 141 -1.78 15.21 -4.53
C SER A 141 -0.44 14.58 -4.90
N GLU A 142 0.29 15.23 -5.80
CA GLU A 142 1.62 14.78 -6.25
C GLU A 142 2.73 15.65 -5.67
N ILE A 143 3.82 15.00 -5.27
CA ILE A 143 5.09 15.62 -4.93
C ILE A 143 6.13 15.10 -5.92
N ALA A 144 6.35 15.87 -6.98
CA ALA A 144 7.46 15.64 -7.90
C ALA A 144 8.77 16.01 -7.19
N TYR A 145 9.47 15.00 -6.68
CA TYR A 145 10.71 15.22 -5.95
C TYR A 145 11.92 15.30 -6.89
N GLY A 146 11.85 14.77 -8.12
CA GLY A 146 12.96 14.85 -9.08
C GLY A 146 13.53 16.28 -9.24
N GLU A 147 12.66 17.29 -9.37
CA GLU A 147 13.07 18.70 -9.42
C GLU A 147 13.60 19.22 -8.07
N GLN A 148 12.99 18.79 -6.95
CA GLN A 148 13.41 19.19 -5.61
C GLN A 148 14.78 18.60 -5.25
N LEU A 149 15.09 17.38 -5.70
CA LEU A 149 16.37 16.72 -5.49
C LEU A 149 17.50 17.41 -6.25
N ASN A 150 17.24 17.86 -7.49
CA ASN A 150 18.22 18.65 -8.27
C ASN A 150 18.71 19.90 -7.52
N ALA A 151 17.87 20.52 -6.69
CA ALA A 151 18.26 21.66 -5.87
C ALA A 151 19.25 21.27 -4.74
N PHE A 152 19.13 20.07 -4.15
CA PHE A 152 20.04 19.58 -3.12
C PHE A 152 21.45 19.30 -3.67
N PHE A 153 21.55 18.76 -4.89
CA PHE A 153 22.84 18.43 -5.53
C PHE A 153 23.67 19.67 -5.94
N SER A 154 23.04 20.83 -6.07
CA SER A 154 23.73 22.00 -6.62
C SER A 154 24.63 22.72 -5.60
N ASN A 155 24.53 22.43 -4.30
CA ASN A 155 25.11 23.30 -3.27
C ASN A 155 25.74 22.62 -2.03
N ASP A 156 25.89 21.28 -1.93
CA ASP A 156 26.33 20.60 -0.69
C ASP A 156 25.52 21.02 0.55
N LEU A 157 24.28 21.49 0.35
CA LEU A 157 23.49 22.18 1.36
C LEU A 157 22.40 21.25 1.90
N ILE A 158 22.52 20.90 3.18
CA ILE A 158 21.41 20.43 4.02
C ILE A 158 20.51 21.64 4.30
N GLU A 159 19.81 22.14 3.28
CA GLU A 159 18.86 23.23 3.45
C GLU A 159 17.46 22.72 3.79
N ARG A 160 16.83 23.40 4.75
CA ARG A 160 15.40 23.27 5.01
C ARG A 160 14.70 23.76 3.77
N LEU A 161 14.04 22.87 3.04
CA LEU A 161 13.00 23.30 2.11
C LEU A 161 11.96 24.07 2.94
N GLU A 162 11.80 25.36 2.67
CA GLU A 162 10.62 26.09 3.15
C GLU A 162 9.37 25.41 2.59
N ARG A 163 8.27 25.45 3.35
CA ARG A 163 6.96 24.86 3.00
C ARG A 163 6.44 25.45 1.68
N GLY A 164 6.93 24.95 0.55
CA GLY A 164 6.52 25.39 -0.79
C GLY A 164 5.29 24.64 -1.31
N GLY A 165 4.81 23.63 -0.59
CA GLY A 165 3.61 22.87 -0.94
C GLY A 165 2.49 23.12 0.06
N LEU A 166 1.31 23.50 -0.45
CA LEU A 166 0.03 23.44 0.27
C LEU A 166 -0.50 21.99 0.43
N GLY A 167 0.31 20.99 0.05
CA GLY A 167 -0.06 19.59 0.08
C GLY A 167 0.11 18.95 1.47
N PRO A 168 -0.53 17.78 1.69
CA PRO A 168 -0.53 17.13 3.00
C PRO A 168 0.80 16.43 3.36
N LEU A 169 1.71 16.30 2.39
CA LEU A 169 3.04 15.74 2.52
C LEU A 169 4.09 16.75 2.04
N CYS A 170 5.28 16.72 2.64
CA CYS A 170 6.43 17.49 2.16
C CYS A 170 7.75 16.75 2.42
N LEU A 171 8.70 16.90 1.50
CA LEU A 171 10.08 16.48 1.74
C LEU A 171 10.82 17.60 2.46
N SER A 172 11.51 17.21 3.52
CA SER A 172 12.38 18.08 4.30
C SER A 172 13.74 17.40 4.41
N ARG A 173 14.84 18.16 4.42
CA ARG A 173 16.23 17.69 4.67
C ARG A 173 16.60 16.40 3.91
N ALA A 174 17.36 16.54 2.84
CA ALA A 174 18.05 15.41 2.21
C ALA A 174 19.50 15.32 2.68
N ALA A 175 20.05 14.10 2.69
CA ALA A 175 21.47 13.83 2.82
C ALA A 175 21.86 12.78 1.79
N ASP A 176 22.94 13.04 1.06
CA ASP A 176 23.52 12.08 0.12
C ASP A 176 24.38 11.07 0.91
N ILE A 177 24.15 9.78 0.65
CA ILE A 177 24.95 8.68 1.17
C ILE A 177 25.50 7.91 -0.02
N CYS A 178 26.68 8.31 -0.48
CA CYS A 178 27.45 7.65 -1.54
C CYS A 178 26.75 7.61 -2.91
N ASP A 179 27.06 8.58 -3.78
CA ASP A 179 26.90 8.68 -5.26
C ASP A 179 25.61 8.16 -5.94
N SER A 180 24.65 7.57 -5.22
CA SER A 180 23.45 6.92 -5.76
C SER A 180 22.35 6.70 -4.73
N ILE A 181 22.58 6.91 -3.43
CA ILE A 181 21.57 6.70 -2.40
C ILE A 181 21.34 8.00 -1.65
N MET A 182 20.14 8.53 -1.74
CA MET A 182 19.76 9.74 -1.02
C MET A 182 18.77 9.41 0.10
N ILE A 183 19.06 9.91 1.29
CA ILE A 183 18.14 9.83 2.42
C ILE A 183 17.39 11.15 2.59
N ALA A 184 16.06 11.12 2.48
CA ALA A 184 15.22 12.30 2.71
C ALA A 184 14.27 12.09 3.89
N LYS A 185 13.86 13.19 4.55
CA LYS A 185 12.79 13.15 5.54
C LYS A 185 11.46 13.52 4.92
N LEU A 186 10.58 12.55 4.75
CA LEU A 186 9.19 12.80 4.37
C LEU A 186 8.39 13.18 5.62
N GLN A 187 7.64 14.28 5.56
CA GLN A 187 6.81 14.75 6.67
C GLN A 187 5.35 14.90 6.24
N THR A 188 4.41 14.57 7.13
CA THR A 188 3.01 14.98 6.97
C THR A 188 2.75 16.29 7.67
N THR A 189 1.93 17.14 7.04
CA THR A 189 1.29 18.29 7.70
C THR A 189 -0.20 18.04 7.76
N TRP A 190 -0.63 17.27 8.76
CA TRP A 190 -2.03 17.08 9.06
C TRP A 190 -2.37 17.86 10.33
N CYS A 191 -3.26 18.85 10.21
CA CYS A 191 -3.83 19.67 11.29
C CYS A 191 -2.84 20.08 12.38
N ASP A 192 -2.10 21.18 12.17
CA ASP A 192 -1.37 22.05 13.13
C ASP A 192 -0.57 21.47 14.32
N SER A 193 -0.53 20.15 14.53
CA SER A 193 -0.11 19.58 15.81
C SER A 193 0.52 18.19 15.74
N PHE A 194 0.44 17.47 14.61
CA PHE A 194 1.13 16.19 14.42
C PHE A 194 1.85 16.12 13.07
N CYS A 195 3.14 15.80 13.13
CA CYS A 195 3.96 15.51 11.95
C CYS A 195 4.56 14.12 12.13
N PHE A 196 4.15 13.19 11.27
CA PHE A 196 4.93 11.97 11.09
C PHE A 196 6.17 12.31 10.27
N THR A 197 7.27 11.65 10.56
CA THR A 197 8.51 11.83 9.81
C THR A 197 9.05 10.45 9.45
N TRP A 198 9.14 10.17 8.16
CA TRP A 198 9.79 8.96 7.64
C TRP A 198 11.15 9.33 7.09
N VAL A 199 12.07 8.39 7.21
CA VAL A 199 13.36 8.42 6.54
C VAL A 199 13.18 7.53 5.32
N ILE A 200 13.21 8.12 4.13
CA ILE A 200 13.07 7.40 2.87
C ILE A 200 14.41 7.33 2.16
N GLU A 201 14.69 6.18 1.57
CA GLU A 201 15.82 5.95 0.68
C GLU A 201 15.34 6.16 -0.75
N ILE A 202 16.06 6.98 -1.51
CA ILE A 202 15.80 7.26 -2.93
C ILE A 202 17.06 6.80 -3.69
N VAL A 203 16.87 5.83 -4.58
CA VAL A 203 17.91 5.17 -5.39
C VAL A 203 17.75 5.55 -6.85
#